data_AF-A0A9P7K915-F1
#
_entry.id   AF-A0A9P7K915-F1
#
_cell.length_a   1.000
_cell.length_b   1.000
_cell.length_c   1.000
_cell.angle_alpha   90.00
_cell.angle_beta   90.00
_cell.angle_gamma   90.00
#
_symmetry.space_group_name_H-M   'P 1'
#
loop_
_entity.id
_entity.type
_entity.pdbx_description
1 polymer ?
#
loop_
_entity_poly.entity_id
_entity_poly.type
_entity_poly.pdbx_seq_one_letter_code
_entity_poly.pdbx_strand_id
1 'polypeptide(L)'
;MRLPRSGAALVVFAVSSASSAVYVPLREYSGRTFFDGWDFWGNVDNTTWEWPHAGEIDIIEGINLQNNNQYALHADAGCAQAAHPLQSGHTLEGDCSIPRGCIVAENKPGSYGRGFAEAGGGVYAVQLDIAGVFIWFWSRPDVPDMIRTATSTTNMDVAAFGVPSAAYPASGCNITQYFGPQQLVLLTTLCGSWAGVPSIYSSTCPGQCIADNIFGPGSPTYDNAYWEIPYIRTYIAEDLAPSLPPPSSSSSELPSPSPSSEPSISTSRASPTPTGGTNIGKNGAARVGEGVLGVVAAVLGAAYVLRRAA
;
A
#
# COMPACT_ATOMS: atom_id res chain seq x y z
N MET A 1 3.29 52.81 -39.20
CA MET A 1 3.58 51.58 -38.43
C MET A 1 2.44 51.34 -37.45
N ARG A 2 1.66 50.28 -37.63
CA ARG A 2 0.62 49.84 -36.68
C ARG A 2 1.19 48.66 -35.89
N LEU A 3 1.25 48.74 -34.57
CA LEU A 3 1.58 47.58 -33.72
C LEU A 3 0.39 46.59 -33.70
N PRO A 4 0.63 45.27 -33.70
CA PRO A 4 -0.44 44.31 -33.47
C PRO A 4 -0.77 44.24 -31.98
N ARG A 5 -2.06 44.22 -31.66
CA ARG A 5 -2.57 43.88 -30.32
C ARG A 5 -2.44 42.37 -30.12
N SER A 6 -1.58 41.94 -29.20
CA SER A 6 -1.58 40.56 -28.71
C SER A 6 -2.82 40.33 -27.85
N GLY A 7 -3.75 39.52 -28.34
CA GLY A 7 -4.83 38.96 -27.53
C GLY A 7 -4.26 37.88 -26.62
N ALA A 8 -4.36 38.07 -25.30
CA ALA A 8 -4.11 37.01 -24.35
C ALA A 8 -5.23 35.97 -24.47
N ALA A 9 -4.91 34.80 -25.01
CA ALA A 9 -5.79 33.65 -24.95
C ALA A 9 -5.81 33.14 -23.51
N LEU A 10 -6.92 33.36 -22.81
CA LEU A 10 -7.20 32.73 -21.53
C LEU A 10 -7.42 31.24 -21.80
N VAL A 11 -6.38 30.43 -21.63
CA VAL A 11 -6.50 28.97 -21.63
C VAL A 11 -7.18 28.58 -20.33
N VAL A 12 -8.49 28.40 -20.38
CA VAL A 12 -9.23 27.73 -19.33
C VAL A 12 -8.79 26.27 -19.39
N PHE A 13 -7.92 25.86 -18.46
CA PHE A 13 -7.70 24.44 -18.21
C PHE A 13 -9.04 23.87 -17.78
N ALA A 14 -9.65 23.05 -18.64
CA ALA A 14 -10.73 22.18 -18.22
C ALA A 14 -10.15 21.30 -17.11
N VAL A 15 -10.54 21.56 -15.87
CA VAL A 15 -10.37 20.63 -14.78
C VAL A 15 -11.05 19.37 -15.26
N SER A 16 -10.26 18.34 -15.58
CA SER A 16 -10.77 16.98 -15.73
C SER A 16 -11.54 16.73 -14.44
N SER A 17 -12.86 16.69 -14.55
CA SER A 17 -13.74 16.47 -13.42
C SER A 17 -13.33 15.13 -12.81
N ALA A 18 -12.61 15.17 -11.69
CA ALA A 18 -12.66 14.05 -10.75
C ALA A 18 -14.15 13.78 -10.56
N SER A 19 -14.60 12.58 -10.93
CA SER A 19 -15.95 12.16 -10.65
C SER A 19 -16.19 12.47 -9.17
N SER A 20 -17.22 13.25 -8.86
CA SER A 20 -17.62 13.58 -7.49
C SER A 20 -18.16 12.29 -6.86
N ALA A 21 -17.25 11.38 -6.51
CA ALA A 21 -17.57 10.11 -5.91
C ALA A 21 -17.70 10.35 -4.41
N VAL A 22 -18.94 10.35 -3.93
CA VAL A 22 -19.22 10.21 -2.50
C VAL A 22 -18.95 8.75 -2.15
N TYR A 23 -18.09 8.57 -1.15
CA TYR A 23 -17.69 7.27 -0.64
C TYR A 23 -18.39 7.02 0.70
N VAL A 24 -19.13 5.92 0.81
CA VAL A 24 -19.82 5.53 2.03
C VAL A 24 -18.95 4.58 2.86
N PRO A 25 -19.03 4.63 4.21
CA PRO A 25 -18.22 3.78 5.07
C PRO A 25 -18.47 2.29 4.81
N LEU A 26 -17.38 1.51 4.79
CA LEU A 26 -17.42 0.06 4.59
C LEU A 26 -16.95 -0.68 5.84
N ARG A 27 -15.76 -0.35 6.36
CA ARG A 27 -15.19 -1.02 7.54
C ARG A 27 -14.30 -0.07 8.33
N GLU A 28 -14.25 -0.25 9.64
CA GLU A 28 -13.23 0.39 10.50
C GLU A 28 -12.46 -0.70 11.25
N TYR A 29 -11.13 -0.56 11.28
CA TYR A 29 -10.23 -1.26 12.17
C TYR A 29 -9.80 -0.26 13.24
N SER A 30 -10.17 -0.46 14.51
CA SER A 30 -9.82 0.45 15.60
C SER A 30 -9.86 -0.25 16.96
N GLY A 31 -9.20 0.35 17.96
CA GLY A 31 -9.27 -0.11 19.35
C GLY A 31 -8.80 -1.55 19.56
N ARG A 32 -9.50 -2.30 20.43
CA ARG A 32 -9.08 -3.66 20.84
C ARG A 32 -9.25 -4.71 19.76
N THR A 33 -10.08 -4.43 18.75
CA THR A 33 -10.42 -5.31 17.62
C THR A 33 -9.72 -4.86 16.34
N PHE A 34 -8.69 -4.01 16.44
CA PHE A 34 -7.98 -3.47 15.27
C PHE A 34 -7.49 -4.57 14.33
N PHE A 35 -6.98 -5.68 14.90
CA PHE A 35 -6.43 -6.78 14.12
C PHE A 35 -7.44 -7.90 13.79
N ASP A 36 -8.74 -7.67 14.00
CA ASP A 36 -9.76 -8.67 13.66
C ASP A 36 -9.82 -8.90 12.14
N GLY A 37 -9.50 -10.12 11.71
CA GLY A 37 -9.45 -10.51 10.30
C GLY A 37 -8.14 -10.16 9.60
N TRP A 38 -7.07 -9.91 10.34
CA TRP A 38 -5.70 -9.84 9.82
C TRP A 38 -5.00 -11.19 9.94
N ASP A 39 -4.22 -11.55 8.91
CA ASP A 39 -3.28 -12.66 8.94
C ASP A 39 -1.89 -12.18 9.41
N PHE A 40 -1.15 -13.06 10.09
CA PHE A 40 0.17 -12.74 10.66
C PHE A 40 1.28 -13.64 10.13
N TRP A 41 2.52 -13.17 10.27
CA TRP A 41 3.73 -13.90 9.90
C TRP A 41 3.71 -15.36 10.40
N GLY A 42 4.07 -16.29 9.52
CA GLY A 42 4.02 -17.73 9.77
C GLY A 42 2.77 -18.43 9.22
N ASN A 43 1.80 -17.67 8.71
CA ASN A 43 0.69 -18.19 7.89
C ASN A 43 1.02 -18.10 6.39
N VAL A 44 0.18 -18.71 5.55
CA VAL A 44 0.31 -18.61 4.08
C VAL A 44 0.13 -17.15 3.68
N ASP A 45 1.20 -16.56 3.16
CA ASP A 45 1.13 -15.26 2.51
C ASP A 45 0.47 -15.44 1.13
N ASN A 46 -0.80 -15.06 1.02
CA ASN A 46 -1.52 -15.07 -0.24
C ASN A 46 -1.39 -13.74 -1.00
N THR A 47 -0.76 -12.72 -0.41
CA THR A 47 -0.65 -11.37 -1.00
C THR A 47 0.37 -11.33 -2.14
N THR A 48 1.30 -12.29 -2.16
CA THR A 48 2.35 -12.42 -3.19
C THR A 48 2.02 -13.43 -4.30
N TRP A 49 0.92 -14.18 -4.21
CA TRP A 49 0.64 -15.30 -5.12
C TRP A 49 0.38 -14.86 -6.58
N GLU A 50 -0.22 -13.68 -6.76
CA GLU A 50 -0.48 -13.09 -8.08
C GLU A 50 0.44 -11.90 -8.39
N TRP A 51 1.53 -11.73 -7.65
CA TRP A 51 2.43 -10.60 -7.86
C TRP A 51 3.26 -10.74 -9.15
N PRO A 52 3.43 -9.69 -9.98
CA PRO A 52 2.76 -8.37 -9.92
C PRO A 52 1.46 -8.29 -10.75
N HIS A 53 0.96 -9.42 -11.25
CA HIS A 53 -0.20 -9.53 -12.15
C HIS A 53 -1.51 -8.96 -11.60
N ALA A 54 -1.69 -8.91 -10.28
CA ALA A 54 -2.84 -8.28 -9.61
C ALA A 54 -2.54 -6.87 -9.06
N GLY A 55 -1.37 -6.32 -9.36
CA GLY A 55 -0.91 -4.99 -8.96
C GLY A 55 -0.55 -4.88 -7.48
N GLU A 56 0.33 -3.93 -7.16
CA GLU A 56 0.70 -3.53 -5.79
C GLU A 56 0.68 -2.00 -5.69
N ILE A 57 0.26 -1.49 -4.52
CA ILE A 57 0.17 -0.06 -4.23
C ILE A 57 0.93 0.25 -2.93
N ASP A 58 2.09 0.88 -3.07
CA ASP A 58 2.91 1.29 -1.94
C ASP A 58 2.47 2.68 -1.44
N ILE A 59 1.72 2.68 -0.35
CA ILE A 59 1.16 3.90 0.25
C ILE A 59 2.20 4.60 1.14
N ILE A 60 2.86 3.83 2.01
CA ILE A 60 3.92 4.30 2.91
C ILE A 60 5.09 3.32 2.80
N GLU A 61 6.14 3.75 2.12
CA GLU A 61 7.30 2.90 1.84
C GLU A 61 8.59 3.70 1.93
N GLY A 62 9.60 3.10 2.55
CA GLY A 62 10.89 3.74 2.75
C GLY A 62 11.89 2.80 3.40
N ILE A 63 13.14 3.19 3.34
CA ILE A 63 14.27 2.41 3.85
C ILE A 63 15.23 3.28 4.66
N ASN A 64 15.98 2.63 5.55
CA ASN A 64 17.11 3.24 6.24
C ASN A 64 16.73 4.56 6.93
N LEU A 65 17.51 5.64 6.73
CA LEU A 65 17.25 6.96 7.33
C LEU A 65 16.57 7.94 6.36
N GLN A 66 15.79 7.44 5.41
CA GLN A 66 14.96 8.31 4.58
C GLN A 66 13.99 9.12 5.46
N ASN A 67 13.78 10.38 5.09
CA ASN A 67 12.93 11.31 5.84
C ASN A 67 11.64 11.69 5.10
N ASN A 68 11.58 11.35 3.81
CA ASN A 68 10.42 11.57 2.96
C ASN A 68 9.95 10.23 2.43
N ASN A 69 8.63 10.08 2.36
CA ASN A 69 7.98 8.92 1.77
C ASN A 69 8.22 8.86 0.26
N GLN A 70 8.14 7.67 -0.29
CA GLN A 70 7.88 7.47 -1.71
C GLN A 70 6.60 6.63 -1.87
N TYR A 71 5.92 6.86 -2.97
CA TYR A 71 4.77 6.06 -3.39
C TYR A 71 5.18 5.28 -4.63
N ALA A 72 4.70 4.07 -4.77
CA ALA A 72 4.96 3.27 -5.97
C ALA A 72 3.74 2.47 -6.39
N LEU A 73 3.66 2.16 -7.68
CA LEU A 73 2.85 1.07 -8.20
C LEU A 73 3.75 0.03 -8.85
N HIS A 74 3.46 -1.24 -8.60
CA HIS A 74 4.00 -2.37 -9.36
C HIS A 74 2.87 -3.04 -10.13
N ALA A 75 3.08 -3.30 -11.42
CA ALA A 75 2.07 -3.89 -12.30
C ALA A 75 2.73 -4.56 -13.51
N ASP A 76 1.94 -5.30 -14.29
CA ASP A 76 2.43 -5.85 -15.56
C ASP A 76 2.79 -4.77 -16.60
N ALA A 77 3.57 -5.17 -17.60
CA ALA A 77 3.99 -4.31 -18.70
C ALA A 77 2.81 -3.60 -19.37
N GLY A 78 2.98 -2.30 -19.60
CA GLY A 78 1.97 -1.41 -20.18
C GLY A 78 1.24 -0.52 -19.16
N CYS A 79 1.42 -0.75 -17.87
CA CYS A 79 1.09 0.22 -16.82
C CYS A 79 2.25 1.20 -16.63
N ALA A 80 1.98 2.50 -16.77
CA ALA A 80 2.98 3.55 -16.60
C ALA A 80 2.37 4.82 -15.98
N GLN A 81 3.23 5.73 -15.56
CA GLN A 81 2.81 7.07 -15.19
C GLN A 81 2.31 7.84 -16.43
N ALA A 82 1.17 8.52 -16.28
CA ALA A 82 0.64 9.44 -17.27
C ALA A 82 1.60 10.63 -17.52
N ALA A 83 1.47 11.28 -18.67
CA ALA A 83 2.18 12.52 -18.94
C ALA A 83 1.57 13.66 -18.08
N HIS A 84 2.42 14.33 -17.29
CA HIS A 84 2.05 15.49 -16.45
C HIS A 84 0.86 15.21 -15.50
N PRO A 85 0.97 14.22 -14.59
CA PRO A 85 -0.08 13.96 -13.61
C PRO A 85 -0.28 15.19 -12.70
N LEU A 86 -1.53 15.47 -12.35
CA LEU A 86 -1.84 16.50 -11.35
C LEU A 86 -1.52 15.97 -9.96
N GLN A 87 -0.31 16.24 -9.48
CA GLN A 87 0.18 15.82 -8.18
C GLN A 87 1.10 16.88 -7.58
N SER A 88 1.28 16.85 -6.26
CA SER A 88 2.19 17.75 -5.54
C SER A 88 3.58 17.17 -5.32
N GLY A 89 3.73 15.84 -5.37
CA GLY A 89 5.01 15.14 -5.46
C GLY A 89 5.63 15.21 -6.85
N HIS A 90 6.75 14.51 -7.05
CA HIS A 90 7.40 14.44 -8.36
C HIS A 90 7.74 13.01 -8.76
N THR A 91 7.51 12.68 -10.03
CA THR A 91 7.78 11.35 -10.57
C THR A 91 9.29 11.13 -10.69
N LEU A 92 9.77 10.04 -10.09
CA LEU A 92 11.15 9.56 -10.20
C LEU A 92 11.30 8.44 -11.24
N GLU A 93 10.27 7.62 -11.38
CA GLU A 93 10.23 6.49 -12.32
C GLU A 93 8.81 6.37 -12.89
N GLY A 94 8.71 6.14 -14.20
CA GLY A 94 7.44 6.10 -14.92
C GLY A 94 6.97 4.70 -15.26
N ASP A 95 7.84 3.71 -15.35
CA ASP A 95 7.47 2.34 -15.75
C ASP A 95 7.08 1.50 -14.53
N CYS A 96 5.82 1.08 -14.43
CA CYS A 96 5.34 0.32 -13.27
C CYS A 96 5.71 -1.18 -13.35
N SER A 97 6.30 -1.62 -14.47
CA SER A 97 6.65 -3.03 -14.70
C SER A 97 8.10 -3.40 -14.40
N ILE A 98 8.93 -2.41 -14.05
CA ILE A 98 10.29 -2.68 -13.61
C ILE A 98 10.33 -3.05 -12.12
N PRO A 99 11.40 -3.69 -11.61
CA PRO A 99 11.43 -4.20 -10.24
C PRO A 99 11.19 -3.17 -9.11
N ARG A 100 11.40 -1.88 -9.39
CA ARG A 100 11.18 -0.79 -8.42
C ARG A 100 9.83 -0.07 -8.59
N GLY A 101 9.02 -0.51 -9.56
CA GLY A 101 7.75 0.12 -9.89
C GLY A 101 7.90 1.54 -10.46
N CYS A 102 6.78 2.19 -10.71
CA CYS A 102 6.74 3.59 -11.08
C CYS A 102 6.57 4.41 -9.80
N ILE A 103 7.46 5.37 -9.58
CA ILE A 103 7.68 6.00 -8.28
C ILE A 103 7.33 7.49 -8.34
N VAL A 104 6.60 7.96 -7.34
CA VAL A 104 6.43 9.38 -7.03
C VAL A 104 7.04 9.67 -5.65
N ALA A 105 7.99 10.60 -5.60
CA ALA A 105 8.57 11.07 -4.34
C ALA A 105 7.71 12.17 -3.70
N GLU A 106 7.51 12.07 -2.38
CA GLU A 106 6.83 13.09 -1.59
C GLU A 106 7.73 14.29 -1.34
N ASN A 107 7.21 15.49 -1.65
CA ASN A 107 7.89 16.76 -1.45
C ASN A 107 7.68 17.32 -0.04
N LYS A 108 6.59 16.95 0.64
CA LYS A 108 6.30 17.38 2.02
C LYS A 108 7.35 16.79 2.98
N PRO A 109 8.11 17.63 3.71
CA PRO A 109 9.14 17.15 4.62
C PRO A 109 8.52 16.38 5.79
N GLY A 110 9.23 15.37 6.29
CA GLY A 110 8.75 14.58 7.43
C GLY A 110 7.49 13.79 7.10
N SER A 111 7.34 13.36 5.85
CA SER A 111 6.30 12.42 5.44
C SER A 111 6.61 10.98 5.86
N TYR A 112 7.88 10.66 6.17
CA TYR A 112 8.28 9.34 6.61
C TYR A 112 9.26 9.38 7.78
N GLY A 113 9.38 8.25 8.49
CA GLY A 113 10.42 8.01 9.48
C GLY A 113 10.37 8.99 10.67
N ARG A 114 11.56 9.46 11.08
CA ARG A 114 11.71 10.28 12.28
C ARG A 114 10.95 11.60 12.21
N GLY A 115 11.03 12.32 11.09
CA GLY A 115 10.34 13.60 10.93
C GLY A 115 8.83 13.46 11.06
N PHE A 116 8.27 12.38 10.50
CA PHE A 116 6.85 12.05 10.65
C PHE A 116 6.47 11.77 12.10
N ALA A 117 7.26 10.96 12.81
CA ALA A 117 7.01 10.66 14.23
C ALA A 117 7.15 11.90 15.14
N GLU A 118 8.12 12.78 14.87
CA GLU A 118 8.31 14.03 15.61
C GLU A 118 7.17 15.04 15.38
N ALA A 119 6.57 15.04 14.19
CA ALA A 119 5.38 15.84 13.87
C ALA A 119 4.08 15.30 14.51
N GLY A 120 4.13 14.16 15.20
CA GLY A 120 2.93 13.49 15.73
C GLY A 120 2.14 12.75 14.65
N GLY A 121 2.85 12.25 13.64
CA GLY A 121 2.33 11.50 12.50
C GLY A 121 1.55 12.37 11.52
N GLY A 122 0.56 11.76 10.88
CA GLY A 122 -0.29 12.42 9.90
C GLY A 122 -1.48 11.56 9.54
N VAL A 123 -2.00 11.79 8.34
CA VAL A 123 -2.99 10.94 7.68
C VAL A 123 -2.52 10.68 6.26
N TYR A 124 -2.48 9.40 5.91
CA TYR A 124 -2.44 8.96 4.52
C TYR A 124 -3.85 8.63 4.06
N ALA A 125 -4.15 8.86 2.79
CA ALA A 125 -5.40 8.43 2.17
C ALA A 125 -5.08 7.93 0.76
N VAL A 126 -5.70 6.82 0.36
CA VAL A 126 -5.63 6.33 -1.03
C VAL A 126 -7.03 6.17 -1.59
N GLN A 127 -7.21 6.63 -2.83
CA GLN A 127 -8.35 6.34 -3.66
C GLN A 127 -7.88 5.37 -4.74
N LEU A 128 -8.45 4.17 -4.75
CA LEU A 128 -8.34 3.20 -5.83
C LEU A 128 -9.66 3.23 -6.60
N ASP A 129 -9.62 3.81 -7.80
CA ASP A 129 -10.80 4.03 -8.64
C ASP A 129 -10.50 3.65 -10.10
N ILE A 130 -11.52 3.46 -10.93
CA ILE A 130 -11.34 3.25 -12.38
C ILE A 130 -10.62 4.44 -13.04
N ALA A 131 -10.70 5.63 -12.46
CA ALA A 131 -10.00 6.82 -12.94
C ALA A 131 -8.50 6.82 -12.63
N GLY A 132 -8.03 5.99 -11.70
CA GLY A 132 -6.63 5.94 -11.28
C GLY A 132 -6.43 5.58 -9.81
N VAL A 133 -5.16 5.60 -9.40
CA VAL A 133 -4.75 5.58 -7.99
C VAL A 133 -4.29 6.95 -7.56
N PHE A 134 -4.87 7.50 -6.51
CA PHE A 134 -4.53 8.83 -5.98
C PHE A 134 -4.22 8.72 -4.49
N ILE A 135 -3.09 9.28 -4.07
CA ILE A 135 -2.62 9.16 -2.70
C ILE A 135 -2.37 10.56 -2.13
N TRP A 136 -2.88 10.82 -0.94
CA TRP A 136 -2.67 12.07 -0.21
C TRP A 136 -1.93 11.80 1.10
N PHE A 137 -1.05 12.73 1.45
CA PHE A 137 -0.48 12.84 2.79
C PHE A 137 -0.78 14.21 3.38
N TRP A 138 -1.26 14.23 4.62
CA TRP A 138 -1.32 15.42 5.45
C TRP A 138 -0.55 15.17 6.74
N SER A 139 0.42 16.03 7.04
CA SER A 139 1.05 16.05 8.36
C SER A 139 -0.01 16.36 9.42
N ARG A 140 0.18 15.91 10.67
CA ARG A 140 -0.77 16.12 11.77
C ARG A 140 -1.38 17.53 11.87
N PRO A 141 -0.61 18.63 11.79
CA PRO A 141 -1.19 19.99 11.81
C PRO A 141 -2.09 20.27 10.60
N ASP A 142 -1.79 19.68 9.44
CA ASP A 142 -2.41 20.01 8.15
C ASP A 142 -3.59 19.10 7.78
N VAL A 143 -3.97 18.17 8.66
CA VAL A 143 -5.12 17.28 8.44
C VAL A 143 -6.40 18.12 8.28
N PRO A 144 -7.11 18.01 7.14
CA PRO A 144 -8.36 18.73 6.92
C PRO A 144 -9.41 18.40 7.97
N ASP A 145 -10.22 19.39 8.36
CA ASP A 145 -11.21 19.21 9.43
C ASP A 145 -12.20 18.07 9.13
N MET A 146 -12.62 17.92 7.88
CA MET A 146 -13.51 16.83 7.47
C MET A 146 -12.94 15.43 7.77
N ILE A 147 -11.61 15.27 7.70
CA ILE A 147 -10.92 14.02 8.04
C ILE A 147 -10.72 13.95 9.56
N ARG A 148 -10.32 15.07 10.18
CA ARG A 148 -10.06 15.16 11.62
C ARG A 148 -11.29 14.81 12.45
N THR A 149 -12.48 15.21 12.00
CA THR A 149 -13.77 14.97 12.70
C THR A 149 -14.51 13.75 12.17
N ALA A 150 -13.96 13.03 11.19
CA ALA A 150 -14.62 11.85 10.62
C ALA A 150 -14.77 10.74 11.66
N THR A 151 -15.90 10.04 11.59
CA THR A 151 -16.19 8.81 12.33
C THR A 151 -16.34 7.63 11.36
N SER A 152 -16.52 6.43 11.90
CA SER A 152 -16.84 5.21 11.12
C SER A 152 -18.14 5.28 10.32
N THR A 153 -18.97 6.33 10.51
CA THR A 153 -20.24 6.53 9.80
C THR A 153 -20.23 7.77 8.90
N THR A 154 -19.11 8.48 8.80
CA THR A 154 -19.03 9.73 8.04
C THR A 154 -18.69 9.44 6.58
N ASN A 155 -19.54 9.86 5.63
CA ASN A 155 -19.24 9.74 4.20
C ASN A 155 -18.04 10.62 3.82
N MET A 156 -17.27 10.19 2.82
CA MET A 156 -16.10 10.90 2.31
C MET A 156 -16.35 11.47 0.93
N ASP A 157 -15.94 12.72 0.72
CA ASP A 157 -15.90 13.36 -0.58
C ASP A 157 -14.44 13.69 -0.92
N VAL A 158 -13.89 12.94 -1.89
CA VAL A 158 -12.50 13.09 -2.32
C VAL A 158 -12.24 14.41 -3.05
N ALA A 159 -13.28 15.07 -3.60
CA ALA A 159 -13.11 16.37 -4.25
C ALA A 159 -12.61 17.44 -3.27
N ALA A 160 -12.91 17.28 -1.98
CA ALA A 160 -12.49 18.18 -0.92
C ALA A 160 -11.05 17.92 -0.41
N PHE A 161 -10.37 16.86 -0.89
CA PHE A 161 -9.00 16.52 -0.45
C PHE A 161 -7.92 17.38 -1.12
N GLY A 162 -8.26 18.07 -2.21
CA GLY A 162 -7.32 18.88 -2.98
C GLY A 162 -6.36 18.03 -3.81
N VAL A 163 -5.22 18.63 -4.19
CA VAL A 163 -4.24 17.98 -5.07
C VAL A 163 -3.56 16.80 -4.34
N PRO A 164 -3.53 15.59 -4.93
CA PRO A 164 -2.88 14.44 -4.32
C PRO A 164 -1.36 14.62 -4.21
N SER A 165 -0.75 13.89 -3.27
CA SER A 165 0.69 13.75 -3.17
C SER A 165 1.25 12.95 -4.37
N ALA A 166 0.58 11.85 -4.72
CA ALA A 166 0.87 11.08 -5.93
C ALA A 166 -0.41 10.77 -6.70
N ALA A 167 -0.35 10.86 -8.02
CA ALA A 167 -1.46 10.52 -8.90
C ALA A 167 -0.99 9.57 -9.99
N TYR A 168 -1.68 8.45 -10.17
CA TYR A 168 -1.48 7.46 -11.23
C TYR A 168 -2.78 7.35 -12.05
N PRO A 169 -3.02 8.29 -12.98
CA PRO A 169 -4.27 8.33 -13.74
C PRO A 169 -4.40 7.13 -14.69
N ALA A 170 -5.64 6.72 -14.95
CA ALA A 170 -5.95 5.60 -15.83
C ALA A 170 -5.48 5.76 -17.28
N SER A 171 -5.18 7.00 -17.70
CA SER A 171 -4.58 7.30 -19.00
C SER A 171 -3.15 6.77 -19.16
N GLY A 172 -2.43 6.56 -18.05
CA GLY A 172 -1.11 5.93 -18.05
C GLY A 172 -1.14 4.46 -17.63
N CYS A 173 -2.10 4.09 -16.78
CA CYS A 173 -2.23 2.72 -16.28
C CYS A 173 -3.70 2.33 -16.07
N ASN A 174 -4.22 1.42 -16.89
CA ASN A 174 -5.61 0.98 -16.78
C ASN A 174 -5.84 0.16 -15.51
N ILE A 175 -6.44 0.78 -14.49
CA ILE A 175 -6.64 0.16 -13.17
C ILE A 175 -7.44 -1.14 -13.25
N THR A 176 -8.49 -1.18 -14.06
CA THR A 176 -9.35 -2.39 -14.19
C THR A 176 -8.65 -3.57 -14.86
N GLN A 177 -7.53 -3.32 -15.55
CA GLN A 177 -6.73 -4.36 -16.19
C GLN A 177 -5.61 -4.86 -15.28
N TYR A 178 -4.98 -3.97 -14.53
CA TYR A 178 -3.73 -4.26 -13.81
C TYR A 178 -3.90 -4.48 -12.31
N PHE A 179 -5.04 -4.07 -11.72
CA PHE A 179 -5.28 -4.15 -10.29
C PHE A 179 -6.52 -4.98 -9.99
N GLY A 180 -6.32 -6.07 -9.25
CA GLY A 180 -7.40 -6.88 -8.69
C GLY A 180 -7.86 -6.37 -7.31
N PRO A 181 -8.78 -7.09 -6.63
CA PRO A 181 -9.10 -6.82 -5.23
C PRO A 181 -7.84 -6.80 -4.35
N GLN A 182 -7.62 -5.69 -3.66
CA GLN A 182 -6.41 -5.47 -2.86
C GLN A 182 -6.60 -5.91 -1.41
N GLN A 183 -5.51 -6.34 -0.78
CA GLN A 183 -5.42 -6.59 0.66
C GLN A 183 -4.52 -5.54 1.32
N LEU A 184 -4.83 -5.19 2.57
CA LEU A 184 -4.01 -4.28 3.35
C LEU A 184 -2.85 -5.05 4.00
N VAL A 185 -1.64 -4.55 3.81
CA VAL A 185 -0.42 -5.12 4.41
C VAL A 185 0.24 -4.07 5.31
N LEU A 186 0.59 -4.47 6.53
CA LEU A 186 1.43 -3.71 7.44
C LEU A 186 2.68 -4.54 7.74
N LEU A 187 3.83 -4.04 7.30
CA LEU A 187 5.09 -4.77 7.33
C LEU A 187 6.22 -3.84 7.80
N THR A 188 7.12 -4.40 8.60
CA THR A 188 8.46 -3.87 8.81
C THR A 188 9.43 -5.03 8.59
N THR A 189 10.35 -4.88 7.64
CA THR A 189 11.40 -5.86 7.36
C THR A 189 12.78 -5.21 7.48
N LEU A 190 13.82 -6.03 7.59
CA LEU A 190 15.20 -5.56 7.74
C LEU A 190 16.03 -5.92 6.51
N CYS A 191 16.79 -4.96 6.02
CA CYS A 191 17.71 -5.11 4.90
C CYS A 191 17.03 -5.55 3.60
N GLY A 192 17.02 -6.84 3.30
CA GLY A 192 16.42 -7.37 2.09
C GLY A 192 17.01 -6.83 0.78
N SER A 193 16.22 -6.92 -0.28
CA SER A 193 16.57 -6.57 -1.66
C SER A 193 16.69 -5.07 -1.93
N TRP A 194 16.29 -4.22 -0.98
CA TRP A 194 16.32 -2.77 -1.14
C TRP A 194 17.12 -2.07 -0.04
N ALA A 195 16.67 -2.10 1.22
CA ALA A 195 17.37 -1.42 2.32
C ALA A 195 18.79 -1.96 2.55
N GLY A 196 19.00 -3.26 2.28
CA GLY A 196 20.24 -3.98 2.52
C GLY A 196 21.28 -3.89 1.40
N VAL A 197 20.94 -3.32 0.23
CA VAL A 197 21.88 -3.22 -0.90
C VAL A 197 23.05 -2.32 -0.49
N PRO A 198 24.32 -2.76 -0.54
CA PRO A 198 25.43 -2.03 0.05
C PRO A 198 25.58 -0.57 -0.41
N SER A 199 25.37 -0.29 -1.71
CA SER A 199 25.44 1.07 -2.26
C SER A 199 24.28 1.96 -1.82
N ILE A 200 23.12 1.36 -1.53
CA ILE A 200 21.93 2.08 -1.04
C ILE A 200 22.06 2.30 0.47
N TYR A 201 22.42 1.26 1.22
CA TYR A 201 22.61 1.34 2.66
C TYR A 201 23.65 2.40 3.04
N SER A 202 24.82 2.38 2.38
CA SER A 202 25.91 3.33 2.63
C SER A 202 25.58 4.80 2.26
N SER A 203 24.48 5.05 1.54
CA SER A 203 24.04 6.41 1.23
C SER A 203 23.48 7.17 2.44
N THR A 204 22.97 6.43 3.44
CA THR A 204 22.35 7.00 4.64
C THR A 204 22.87 6.41 5.94
N CYS A 205 23.45 5.21 5.92
CA CYS A 205 23.87 4.47 7.10
C CYS A 205 25.34 4.07 7.02
N PRO A 206 26.12 4.16 8.11
CA PRO A 206 27.44 3.56 8.16
C PRO A 206 27.37 2.03 8.27
N GLY A 207 28.41 1.32 7.84
CA GLY A 207 28.57 -0.12 8.11
C GLY A 207 27.96 -1.06 7.06
N GLN A 208 27.42 -2.19 7.51
CA GLN A 208 26.84 -3.27 6.71
C GLN A 208 25.48 -3.68 7.29
N CYS A 209 24.42 -3.57 6.49
CA CYS A 209 23.05 -3.76 6.97
C CYS A 209 22.88 -5.05 7.79
N ILE A 210 23.20 -6.22 7.23
CA ILE A 210 22.99 -7.51 7.91
C ILE A 210 23.75 -7.58 9.24
N ALA A 211 25.04 -7.21 9.24
CA ALA A 211 25.90 -7.33 10.41
C ALA A 211 25.43 -6.44 11.56
N ASP A 212 25.00 -5.21 11.23
CA ASP A 212 24.71 -4.18 12.23
C ASP A 212 23.24 -4.16 12.68
N ASN A 213 22.33 -4.73 11.87
CA ASN A 213 20.89 -4.57 12.04
C ASN A 213 20.16 -5.88 12.31
N ILE A 214 20.67 -7.03 11.87
CA ILE A 214 19.98 -8.32 12.07
C ILE A 214 20.50 -9.07 13.30
N PHE A 215 21.80 -8.99 13.58
CA PHE A 215 22.37 -9.68 14.74
C PHE A 215 22.31 -8.83 16.00
N GLY A 216 21.89 -9.43 17.11
CA GLY A 216 21.88 -8.81 18.42
C GLY A 216 20.48 -8.70 19.04
N PRO A 217 20.37 -8.01 20.18
CA PRO A 217 19.12 -7.94 20.94
C PRO A 217 18.05 -7.03 20.30
N GLY A 218 18.38 -6.30 19.23
CA GLY A 218 17.50 -5.32 18.58
C GLY A 218 17.31 -4.02 19.38
N SER A 219 17.23 -4.09 20.70
CA SER A 219 17.22 -2.91 21.58
C SER A 219 18.65 -2.41 21.86
N PRO A 220 18.89 -1.09 21.88
CA PRO A 220 17.90 0.00 21.73
C PRO A 220 17.62 0.42 20.29
N THR A 221 18.28 -0.18 19.29
CA THR A 221 18.20 0.23 17.88
C THR A 221 16.78 0.31 17.33
N TYR A 222 15.92 -0.65 17.69
CA TYR A 222 14.55 -0.77 17.17
C TYR A 222 13.45 -0.38 18.15
N ASP A 223 13.79 0.23 19.29
CA ASP A 223 12.79 0.63 20.29
C ASP A 223 11.76 1.63 19.69
N ASN A 224 12.15 2.36 18.64
CA ASN A 224 11.30 3.31 17.92
C ASN A 224 10.82 2.81 16.54
N ALA A 225 11.02 1.52 16.23
CA ALA A 225 10.62 0.92 14.94
C ALA A 225 9.26 0.22 15.07
N TYR A 226 8.20 0.99 15.32
CA TYR A 226 6.84 0.47 15.49
C TYR A 226 5.79 1.32 14.77
N TRP A 227 4.65 0.70 14.47
CA TRP A 227 3.43 1.37 14.01
C TRP A 227 2.52 1.60 15.21
N GLU A 228 2.02 2.82 15.38
CA GLU A 228 0.96 3.13 16.36
C GLU A 228 -0.27 3.66 15.63
N ILE A 229 -1.16 2.75 15.22
CA ILE A 229 -2.30 3.08 14.36
C ILE A 229 -3.60 3.07 15.19
N PRO A 230 -4.26 4.22 15.43
CA PRO A 230 -5.52 4.26 16.16
C PRO A 230 -6.71 3.78 15.33
N TYR A 231 -6.68 3.98 14.00
CA TYR A 231 -7.67 3.39 13.11
C TYR A 231 -7.21 3.25 11.66
N ILE A 232 -7.89 2.38 10.91
CA ILE A 232 -7.94 2.34 9.45
C ILE A 232 -9.42 2.28 9.05
N ARG A 233 -9.86 3.07 8.08
CA ARG A 233 -11.26 3.09 7.61
C ARG A 233 -11.33 2.80 6.12
N THR A 234 -12.11 1.82 5.69
CA THR A 234 -12.37 1.59 4.27
C THR A 234 -13.73 2.14 3.89
N TYR A 235 -13.86 2.53 2.63
CA TYR A 235 -15.08 3.09 2.08
C TYR A 235 -15.36 2.43 0.73
N ILE A 236 -16.56 2.60 0.23
CA ILE A 236 -16.92 2.14 -1.10
C ILE A 236 -17.71 3.23 -1.82
N ALA A 237 -17.60 3.29 -3.14
CA ALA A 237 -18.38 4.22 -3.93
C ALA A 237 -19.88 3.96 -3.66
N GLU A 238 -20.65 5.04 -3.48
CA GLU A 238 -22.07 4.96 -3.09
C GLU A 238 -22.90 4.08 -4.04
N ASP A 239 -22.60 4.12 -5.33
CA ASP A 239 -23.26 3.34 -6.39
C ASP A 239 -22.95 1.84 -6.31
N LEU A 240 -21.84 1.44 -5.69
CA LEU A 240 -21.46 0.05 -5.48
C LEU A 240 -21.94 -0.51 -4.13
N ALA A 241 -22.29 0.34 -3.16
CA ALA A 241 -22.73 -0.09 -1.83
C ALA A 241 -23.91 -1.10 -1.82
N PRO A 242 -24.93 -0.98 -2.69
CA PRO A 242 -26.04 -1.95 -2.74
C PRO A 242 -25.64 -3.36 -3.21
N SER A 243 -24.45 -3.52 -3.80
CA SER A 243 -23.99 -4.79 -4.40
C SER A 243 -23.15 -5.66 -3.45
N LEU A 244 -22.86 -5.18 -2.24
CA LEU A 244 -22.00 -5.90 -1.31
C LEU A 244 -22.75 -7.04 -0.59
N PRO A 245 -22.15 -8.24 -0.46
CA PRO A 245 -22.68 -9.27 0.42
C PRO A 245 -22.65 -8.77 1.88
N PRO A 246 -23.64 -9.15 2.71
CA PRO A 246 -23.66 -8.75 4.12
C PRO A 246 -22.39 -9.25 4.83
N PRO A 247 -21.84 -8.50 5.80
CA PRO A 247 -20.66 -8.92 6.53
C PRO A 247 -20.93 -10.25 7.22
N SER A 248 -20.19 -11.28 6.83
CA SER A 248 -20.25 -12.59 7.47
C SER A 248 -19.71 -12.48 8.90
N SER A 249 -20.59 -12.53 9.89
CA SER A 249 -20.21 -12.67 11.30
C SER A 249 -19.73 -14.10 11.56
N SER A 250 -18.45 -14.37 11.35
CA SER A 250 -17.85 -15.65 11.78
C SER A 250 -17.46 -15.55 13.26
N SER A 251 -18.38 -15.91 14.15
CA SER A 251 -18.02 -16.29 15.51
C SER A 251 -17.39 -17.68 15.47
N SER A 252 -16.07 -17.75 15.47
CA SER A 252 -15.33 -19.00 15.65
C SER A 252 -15.34 -19.37 17.14
N GLU A 253 -16.23 -20.28 17.53
CA GLU A 253 -16.08 -21.02 18.78
C GLU A 253 -14.80 -21.89 18.70
N LEU A 254 -13.89 -21.69 19.65
CA LEU A 254 -12.70 -22.50 19.85
C LEU A 254 -13.08 -23.91 20.32
N PRO A 255 -12.59 -25.00 19.68
CA PRO A 255 -12.68 -26.33 20.27
C PRO A 255 -11.61 -26.51 21.36
N SER A 256 -12.02 -27.01 22.52
CA SER A 256 -11.14 -27.43 23.62
C SER A 256 -10.11 -28.49 23.21
N PRO A 257 -8.90 -28.49 23.79
CA PRO A 257 -7.87 -29.48 23.46
C PRO A 257 -8.15 -30.83 24.16
N SER A 258 -8.00 -31.92 23.40
CA SER A 258 -7.85 -33.28 23.95
C SER A 258 -6.40 -33.76 23.72
N PRO A 259 -5.79 -34.52 24.64
CA PRO A 259 -4.36 -34.81 24.61
C PRO A 259 -4.05 -36.11 23.84
N SER A 260 -2.99 -36.13 23.05
CA SER A 260 -2.39 -37.39 22.59
C SER A 260 -0.90 -37.27 22.25
N SER A 261 -0.09 -37.83 23.17
CA SER A 261 1.08 -38.71 22.98
C SER A 261 2.03 -38.51 21.80
N GLU A 262 3.29 -38.22 22.14
CA GLU A 262 4.50 -38.35 21.32
C GLU A 262 4.72 -39.78 20.78
N PRO A 263 5.44 -39.90 19.65
CA PRO A 263 6.47 -40.93 19.58
C PRO A 263 7.84 -40.43 19.08
N SER A 264 8.82 -41.22 19.46
CA SER A 264 10.25 -40.97 19.56
C SER A 264 11.05 -41.10 18.26
N ILE A 265 12.17 -40.39 18.24
CA ILE A 265 13.23 -40.34 17.23
C ILE A 265 13.86 -41.72 16.99
N SER A 266 14.09 -42.08 15.72
CA SER A 266 15.19 -42.97 15.36
C SER A 266 15.91 -42.47 14.10
N THR A 267 17.22 -42.37 14.22
CA THR A 267 18.19 -41.92 13.22
C THR A 267 18.62 -43.07 12.31
N SER A 268 18.65 -42.87 10.99
CA SER A 268 19.59 -43.57 10.13
C SER A 268 20.05 -42.70 8.96
N ARG A 269 21.36 -42.77 8.70
CA ARG A 269 22.16 -41.96 7.78
C ARG A 269 22.53 -42.82 6.57
N ALA A 270 22.28 -42.34 5.35
CA ALA A 270 22.98 -42.78 4.15
C ALA A 270 22.93 -41.67 3.07
N SER A 271 24.09 -41.38 2.47
CA SER A 271 24.31 -40.41 1.39
C SER A 271 24.51 -41.13 0.03
N PRO A 272 24.86 -40.49 -1.10
CA PRO A 272 23.99 -40.40 -2.27
C PRO A 272 24.58 -41.02 -3.55
N THR A 273 23.78 -41.31 -4.59
CA THR A 273 24.23 -41.31 -6.00
C THR A 273 23.03 -41.31 -6.99
N PRO A 274 23.20 -40.82 -8.22
CA PRO A 274 22.16 -40.21 -9.05
C PRO A 274 21.74 -41.07 -10.25
N THR A 275 20.53 -40.85 -10.77
CA THR A 275 20.20 -41.13 -12.17
C THR A 275 19.03 -40.27 -12.63
N GLY A 276 19.21 -39.66 -13.80
CA GLY A 276 18.20 -38.83 -14.47
C GLY A 276 17.08 -39.63 -15.13
N GLY A 277 16.06 -38.90 -15.57
CA GLY A 277 14.96 -39.46 -16.35
C GLY A 277 13.77 -38.51 -16.39
N THR A 278 13.72 -37.72 -17.46
CA THR A 278 12.57 -36.94 -17.94
C THR A 278 11.24 -37.69 -17.86
N ASN A 279 10.17 -37.01 -17.43
CA ASN A 279 8.86 -37.17 -18.06
C ASN A 279 7.97 -35.94 -17.89
N ILE A 280 7.40 -35.57 -19.04
CA ILE A 280 6.46 -34.49 -19.29
C ILE A 280 5.09 -34.91 -18.77
N GLY A 281 4.48 -34.09 -17.93
CA GLY A 281 3.08 -34.21 -17.52
C GLY A 281 2.36 -32.89 -17.73
N LYS A 282 1.77 -32.69 -18.91
CA LYS A 282 0.73 -31.69 -19.14
C LYS A 282 -0.49 -32.07 -18.31
N ASN A 283 -1.02 -31.14 -17.52
CA ASN A 283 -2.40 -31.04 -17.00
C ASN A 283 -2.45 -29.70 -16.24
N GLY A 284 -3.34 -28.75 -16.44
CA GLY A 284 -4.46 -28.54 -17.32
C GLY A 284 -4.94 -27.14 -16.96
N ALA A 285 -4.96 -26.22 -17.92
CA ALA A 285 -5.45 -24.87 -17.71
C ALA A 285 -6.96 -24.92 -17.50
N ALA A 286 -7.41 -24.76 -16.26
CA ALA A 286 -8.80 -24.48 -15.97
C ALA A 286 -9.00 -22.97 -16.11
N ARG A 287 -9.48 -22.55 -17.29
CA ARG A 287 -10.10 -21.25 -17.50
C ARG A 287 -11.34 -21.20 -16.61
N VAL A 288 -11.32 -20.37 -15.56
CA VAL A 288 -12.55 -19.95 -14.88
C VAL A 288 -13.08 -18.74 -15.64
N GLY A 289 -14.36 -18.83 -16.00
CA GLY A 289 -15.02 -18.00 -16.98
C GLY A 289 -15.26 -16.55 -16.55
N GLU A 290 -15.57 -15.77 -17.59
CA GLU A 290 -16.05 -14.39 -17.57
C GLU A 290 -17.16 -14.17 -16.55
N GLY A 291 -17.07 -13.05 -15.81
CA GLY A 291 -18.18 -12.53 -15.02
C GLY A 291 -17.86 -12.22 -13.57
N VAL A 292 -16.77 -11.52 -13.27
CA VAL A 292 -16.66 -10.77 -12.00
C VAL A 292 -16.65 -9.30 -12.36
N LEU A 293 -17.76 -8.64 -12.07
CA LEU A 293 -17.87 -7.19 -12.04
C LEU A 293 -16.81 -6.71 -11.03
N GLY A 294 -15.76 -6.06 -11.52
CA GLY A 294 -14.66 -5.58 -10.68
C GLY A 294 -15.20 -4.69 -9.56
N VAL A 295 -15.11 -5.17 -8.33
CA VAL A 295 -15.47 -4.39 -7.15
C VAL A 295 -14.35 -3.36 -6.96
N VAL A 296 -14.61 -2.13 -7.38
CA VAL A 296 -13.75 -0.98 -7.12
C VAL A 296 -13.95 -0.60 -5.65
N ALA A 297 -13.05 -1.08 -4.79
CA ALA A 297 -13.03 -0.73 -3.37
C ALA A 297 -12.10 0.45 -3.14
N ALA A 298 -12.63 1.58 -2.66
CA ALA A 298 -11.82 2.72 -2.24
C ALA A 298 -11.33 2.52 -0.80
N VAL A 299 -10.10 2.06 -0.66
CA VAL A 299 -9.48 1.87 0.65
C VAL A 299 -8.93 3.20 1.16
N LEU A 300 -9.72 4.03 1.86
CA LEU A 300 -9.16 5.24 2.52
C LEU A 300 -8.39 4.89 3.79
N GLY A 301 -7.21 4.28 3.65
CA GLY A 301 -6.35 3.93 4.76
C GLY A 301 -5.82 5.12 5.56
N ALA A 302 -6.63 5.68 6.48
CA ALA A 302 -6.24 6.77 7.37
C ALA A 302 -5.26 6.29 8.45
N ALA A 303 -3.98 6.10 8.10
CA ALA A 303 -2.95 5.78 9.08
C ALA A 303 -2.65 7.01 9.94
N TYR A 304 -3.18 7.03 11.16
CA TYR A 304 -2.72 7.94 12.20
C TYR A 304 -1.51 7.30 12.88
N VAL A 305 -0.44 8.03 13.09
CA VAL A 305 0.53 7.70 14.14
C VAL A 305 0.34 8.70 15.25
N LEU A 306 -0.07 8.24 16.43
CA LEU A 306 -0.04 9.07 17.63
C LEU A 306 1.28 8.82 18.35
N ARG A 307 1.75 9.88 19.01
CA ARG A 307 2.93 9.88 19.88
C ARG A 307 2.45 9.50 21.28
N ARG A 308 3.31 8.89 22.07
CA ARG A 308 3.52 9.41 23.43
C ARG A 308 4.70 10.36 23.44
N ALA A 309 4.42 11.61 23.81
CA ALA A 309 5.43 12.42 24.47
C ALA A 309 5.54 11.91 25.91
N ALA A 310 6.66 11.27 26.21
CA ALA A 310 7.31 11.21 27.53
C ALA A 310 8.78 10.85 27.30
#